data_AF-A0A7V3FWM2-F1
#
_entry.id   AF-A0A7V3FWM2-F1
#
_cell.length_a   1.000
_cell.length_b   1.000
_cell.length_c   1.000
_cell.angle_alpha   90.00
_cell.angle_beta   90.00
_cell.angle_gamma   90.00
#
_symmetry.space_group_name_H-M   'P 1'
#
loop_
_entity.id
_entity.type
_entity.pdbx_description
1 polymer ?
#
loop_
_entity_poly.entity_id
_entity_poly.type
_entity_poly.pdbx_seq_one_letter_code
_entity_poly.pdbx_strand_id
1 'polypeptide(L)'
;MTITTQEAGTGTVCMNCHQSRAEANAALTASISNRFGPHYAPQADIFVGNNMLELGGQKLLSTNHKGYTKDACVTCHMFGLANPIDDKGNVIKVGGHSFSVQYPDGKDNIAVCTQCHGGTFASFSDAKLFINGYGDWDGDKVVEGLQAEVWGMIRMIMDELAKIPGVTMSPEYGQRDANGKFLPFPVPTSKWTKDQLSAYWNAITAHNDKSGGIHNPKYVVTGLLGAMKLLKLSTDIRQDEEMPTTYALYQNYPNPFNPTTNIKFAIPKSGNVKLVVYDILGKEVATLVNNYLNAGQYTFEFDGKNLASGIYLYRIEADNFVKVNKMILMK
;
A
#
# COMPACT_ATOMS: atom_id res chain seq x y z
N MET A 1 19.46 14.65 -2.43
CA MET A 1 19.74 14.79 -0.97
C MET A 1 20.94 13.91 -0.61
N THR A 2 21.83 14.30 0.32
CA THR A 2 22.91 13.41 0.80
C THR A 2 22.39 12.58 1.97
N ILE A 3 22.16 11.28 1.77
CA ILE A 3 21.73 10.37 2.85
C ILE A 3 22.95 10.01 3.70
N THR A 4 22.85 10.19 5.01
CA THR A 4 23.99 9.99 5.92
C THR A 4 24.10 8.55 6.40
N THR A 5 25.30 8.16 6.87
CA THR A 5 25.51 6.88 7.57
C THR A 5 24.73 6.78 8.88
N GLN A 6 24.38 7.92 9.49
CA GLN A 6 23.49 7.94 10.65
C GLN A 6 22.06 7.53 10.29
N GLU A 7 21.61 7.82 9.06
CA GLU A 7 20.24 7.52 8.61
C GLU A 7 20.07 6.13 8.00
N ALA A 8 21.11 5.58 7.36
CA ALA A 8 21.01 4.33 6.60
C ALA A 8 22.10 3.29 6.90
N GLY A 9 22.98 3.56 7.88
CA GLY A 9 24.05 2.66 8.29
C GLY A 9 24.97 2.28 7.11
N THR A 10 25.25 0.99 6.97
CA THR A 10 26.03 0.46 5.82
C THR A 10 25.27 0.56 4.49
N GLY A 11 23.93 0.66 4.51
CA GLY A 11 23.09 0.85 3.33
C GLY A 11 23.33 2.16 2.58
N THR A 12 23.98 3.16 3.20
CA THR A 12 24.36 4.41 2.52
C THR A 12 25.21 4.16 1.27
N VAL A 13 26.02 3.09 1.26
CA VAL A 13 26.83 2.71 0.09
C VAL A 13 25.94 2.39 -1.12
N CYS A 14 24.83 1.67 -0.91
CA CYS A 14 23.84 1.37 -1.94
C CYS A 14 23.17 2.67 -2.42
N MET A 15 22.76 3.51 -1.47
CA MET A 15 21.97 4.71 -1.74
C MET A 15 22.72 5.79 -2.53
N ASN A 16 24.06 5.81 -2.47
CA ASN A 16 24.87 6.70 -3.32
C ASN A 16 24.59 6.49 -4.81
N CYS A 17 24.41 5.23 -5.21
CA CYS A 17 24.17 4.83 -6.60
C CYS A 17 22.68 4.68 -6.92
N HIS A 18 21.89 4.16 -5.98
CA HIS A 18 20.47 3.87 -6.14
C HIS A 18 19.58 5.03 -5.65
N GLN A 19 19.85 6.23 -6.18
CA GLN A 19 19.01 7.41 -5.99
C GLN A 19 18.79 8.10 -7.34
N SER A 20 17.69 8.83 -7.44
CA SER A 20 17.31 9.64 -8.59
C SER A 20 18.42 10.64 -8.95
N ARG A 21 18.57 10.91 -10.24
CA ARG A 21 19.48 11.95 -10.76
C ARG A 21 18.73 13.21 -11.19
N ALA A 22 17.40 13.18 -11.12
CA ALA A 22 16.54 14.31 -11.37
C ALA A 22 15.58 14.50 -10.20
N GLU A 23 15.39 15.75 -9.80
CA GLU A 23 14.49 16.15 -8.72
C GLU A 23 13.15 16.61 -9.33
N ALA A 24 12.04 16.19 -8.72
CA ALA A 24 10.69 16.34 -9.29
C ALA A 24 10.34 17.78 -9.66
N ASN A 25 10.47 18.71 -8.70
CA ASN A 25 10.13 20.12 -8.91
C ASN A 25 11.01 20.78 -9.97
N ALA A 26 12.29 20.42 -10.04
CA ALA A 26 13.20 20.93 -11.05
C ALA A 26 12.85 20.39 -12.44
N ALA A 27 12.59 19.09 -12.54
CA ALA A 27 12.23 18.43 -13.79
C ALA A 27 10.94 19.00 -14.41
N LEU A 28 9.94 19.34 -13.59
CA LEU A 28 8.69 19.97 -14.05
C LEU A 28 8.87 21.37 -14.66
N THR A 29 9.99 22.03 -14.39
CA THR A 29 10.32 23.37 -14.94
C THR A 29 11.36 23.33 -16.05
N ALA A 30 11.98 22.17 -16.27
CA ALA A 30 13.01 21.97 -17.29
C ALA A 30 12.39 21.65 -18.66
N SER A 31 13.22 21.72 -19.71
CA SER A 31 12.83 21.25 -21.04
C SER A 31 12.48 19.76 -21.01
N ILE A 32 11.25 19.43 -21.38
CA ILE A 32 10.76 18.05 -21.40
C ILE A 32 11.46 17.28 -22.52
N SER A 33 12.05 16.14 -22.15
CA SER A 33 12.68 15.20 -23.07
C SER A 33 11.98 13.84 -23.02
N ASN A 34 12.29 12.97 -23.98
CA ASN A 34 11.83 11.58 -23.98
C ASN A 34 12.39 10.73 -22.81
N ARG A 35 13.29 11.30 -21.98
CA ARG A 35 13.84 10.69 -20.77
C ARG A 35 13.29 11.31 -19.48
N PHE A 36 12.17 12.03 -19.57
CA PHE A 36 11.52 12.65 -18.41
C PHE A 36 11.20 11.61 -17.32
N GLY A 37 11.67 11.85 -16.10
CA GLY A 37 11.55 10.96 -14.96
C GLY A 37 12.76 11.08 -14.01
N PRO A 38 12.85 10.22 -12.98
CA PRO A 38 13.90 10.29 -11.95
C PRO A 38 15.30 9.92 -12.44
N HIS A 39 15.44 9.50 -13.71
CA HIS A 39 16.68 9.05 -14.33
C HIS A 39 17.28 7.79 -13.64
N TYR A 40 16.43 6.76 -13.57
CA TYR A 40 16.68 5.41 -13.03
C TYR A 40 17.05 5.35 -11.54
N ALA A 41 16.73 4.20 -10.94
CA ALA A 41 17.08 3.82 -9.57
C ALA A 41 16.65 4.78 -8.42
N PRO A 42 15.35 5.11 -8.26
CA PRO A 42 14.86 5.95 -7.17
C PRO A 42 14.71 5.21 -5.82
N GLN A 43 15.34 4.04 -5.64
CA GLN A 43 15.11 3.19 -4.46
C GLN A 43 15.41 3.92 -3.15
N ALA A 44 16.51 4.66 -3.08
CA ALA A 44 16.86 5.44 -1.91
C ALA A 44 15.86 6.57 -1.66
N ASP A 45 15.43 7.29 -2.70
CA ASP A 45 14.43 8.35 -2.57
C ASP A 45 13.12 7.79 -2.01
N ILE A 46 12.62 6.71 -2.59
CA ILE A 46 11.39 6.05 -2.12
C ILE A 46 11.55 5.57 -0.67
N PHE A 47 12.67 4.91 -0.36
CA PHE A 47 12.95 4.41 0.98
C PHE A 47 12.94 5.54 2.03
N VAL A 48 13.51 6.71 1.71
CA VAL A 48 13.52 7.86 2.63
C VAL A 48 12.28 8.76 2.53
N GLY A 49 11.37 8.49 1.59
CA GLY A 49 10.15 9.28 1.37
C GLY A 49 10.43 10.62 0.69
N ASN A 50 11.28 10.61 -0.34
CA ASN A 50 11.67 11.78 -1.13
C ASN A 50 11.29 11.63 -2.61
N ASN A 51 11.27 12.77 -3.31
CA ASN A 51 11.19 12.88 -4.77
C ASN A 51 9.87 12.43 -5.44
N MET A 52 8.82 12.07 -4.70
CA MET A 52 7.44 12.12 -5.19
C MET A 52 6.78 13.45 -4.80
N LEU A 53 5.73 13.81 -5.54
CA LEU A 53 4.98 15.05 -5.38
C LEU A 53 3.69 14.80 -4.57
N GLU A 54 3.33 15.74 -3.71
CA GLU A 54 1.99 15.82 -3.13
C GLU A 54 1.02 16.34 -4.18
N LEU A 55 0.07 15.50 -4.60
CA LEU A 55 -0.84 15.77 -5.74
C LEU A 55 -2.28 15.53 -5.32
N GLY A 56 -3.24 16.21 -5.96
CA GLY A 56 -4.66 16.03 -5.68
C GLY A 56 -5.09 16.36 -4.24
N GLY A 57 -4.28 17.14 -3.51
CA GLY A 57 -4.46 17.42 -2.08
C GLY A 57 -4.10 16.24 -1.16
N GLN A 58 -3.48 15.18 -1.68
CA GLN A 58 -2.97 14.06 -0.87
C GLN A 58 -1.61 14.39 -0.28
N LYS A 59 -1.48 14.22 1.04
CA LYS A 59 -0.20 14.30 1.74
C LYS A 59 0.56 13.00 1.59
N LEU A 60 1.87 13.10 1.39
CA LEU A 60 2.72 11.91 1.33
C LEU A 60 2.92 11.37 2.73
N LEU A 61 2.45 10.15 2.95
CA LEU A 61 2.67 9.42 4.19
C LEU A 61 3.94 8.58 4.07
N SER A 62 4.61 8.26 5.18
CA SER A 62 5.78 7.38 5.14
C SER A 62 5.59 6.17 6.05
N THR A 63 6.26 5.08 5.72
CA THR A 63 6.33 3.89 6.56
C THR A 63 7.58 3.91 7.42
N ASN A 64 7.57 3.02 8.42
CA ASN A 64 8.57 2.99 9.46
C ASN A 64 9.87 2.28 9.05
N HIS A 65 10.01 1.72 7.83
CA HIS A 65 11.20 0.98 7.44
C HIS A 65 12.50 1.77 7.68
N LYS A 66 12.59 3.03 7.23
CA LYS A 66 13.73 3.93 7.52
C LYS A 66 14.10 3.99 9.01
N GLY A 67 13.11 4.06 9.90
CA GLY A 67 13.33 4.22 11.33
C GLY A 67 13.64 2.92 12.09
N TYR A 68 13.33 1.75 11.51
CA TYR A 68 13.45 0.45 12.17
C TYR A 68 14.52 -0.46 11.57
N THR A 69 15.04 -0.16 10.37
CA THR A 69 16.15 -0.90 9.75
C THR A 69 17.46 -0.11 9.86
N LYS A 70 18.30 -0.45 10.84
CA LYS A 70 19.57 0.25 11.14
C LYS A 70 20.49 0.38 9.92
N ASP A 71 20.58 -0.67 9.11
CA ASP A 71 21.44 -0.74 7.93
C ASP A 71 20.66 -0.61 6.61
N ALA A 72 19.42 -0.12 6.68
CA ALA A 72 18.54 0.12 5.53
C ALA A 72 18.53 -1.03 4.52
N CYS A 73 18.97 -0.77 3.28
CA CYS A 73 19.02 -1.74 2.18
C CYS A 73 19.72 -3.05 2.55
N VAL A 74 20.84 -2.98 3.30
CA VAL A 74 21.63 -4.15 3.69
C VAL A 74 20.83 -5.08 4.58
N THR A 75 19.99 -4.52 5.45
CA THR A 75 19.12 -5.28 6.35
C THR A 75 18.28 -6.30 5.59
N CYS A 76 17.74 -5.92 4.42
CA CYS A 76 16.85 -6.76 3.61
C CYS A 76 17.61 -7.52 2.50
N HIS A 77 18.39 -6.79 1.70
CA HIS A 77 19.00 -7.32 0.48
C HIS A 77 20.22 -8.20 0.74
N MET A 78 20.89 -8.02 1.88
CA MET A 78 22.05 -8.83 2.26
C MET A 78 21.71 -9.87 3.35
N PHE A 79 20.44 -10.02 3.70
CA PHE A 79 20.00 -10.97 4.72
C PHE A 79 20.18 -12.42 4.28
N GLY A 80 20.91 -13.20 5.08
CA GLY A 80 21.20 -14.61 4.82
C GLY A 80 22.68 -14.93 5.03
N LEU A 81 23.09 -16.15 4.66
CA LEU A 81 24.51 -16.53 4.73
C LEU A 81 25.30 -15.78 3.67
N ALA A 82 26.50 -15.31 4.02
CA ALA A 82 27.35 -14.53 3.10
C ALA A 82 27.71 -15.30 1.82
N ASN A 83 27.71 -16.64 1.88
CA ASN A 83 27.85 -17.59 0.77
C ASN A 83 27.15 -18.91 1.14
N PRO A 84 25.82 -19.04 0.99
CA PRO A 84 25.14 -20.29 1.26
C PRO A 84 25.47 -21.25 0.10
N ILE A 85 26.09 -22.39 0.37
CA ILE A 85 26.32 -23.43 -0.64
C ILE A 85 25.23 -24.49 -0.44
N ASP A 86 24.57 -24.91 -1.52
CA ASP A 86 23.57 -26.00 -1.46
C ASP A 86 24.27 -27.37 -1.25
N ASP A 87 23.48 -28.42 -0.99
CA ASP A 87 24.01 -29.78 -0.78
C ASP A 87 24.78 -30.35 -1.99
N LYS A 88 24.75 -29.65 -3.14
CA LYS A 88 25.43 -30.01 -4.39
C LYS A 88 26.66 -29.16 -4.67
N GLY A 89 27.05 -28.25 -3.76
CA GLY A 89 28.22 -27.39 -3.94
C GLY A 89 27.94 -26.09 -4.71
N ASN A 90 26.69 -25.75 -5.04
CA ASN A 90 26.36 -24.54 -5.77
C ASN A 90 26.15 -23.34 -4.84
N VAL A 91 26.64 -22.17 -5.24
CA VAL A 91 26.38 -20.91 -4.53
C VAL A 91 24.91 -20.53 -4.69
N ILE A 92 24.21 -20.40 -3.57
CA ILE A 92 22.84 -19.92 -3.47
C ILE A 92 22.86 -18.39 -3.68
N LYS A 93 22.19 -17.93 -4.74
CA LYS A 93 22.18 -16.52 -5.19
C LYS A 93 21.02 -15.73 -4.57
N VAL A 94 20.97 -15.66 -3.25
CA VAL A 94 20.01 -14.83 -2.49
C VAL A 94 20.71 -14.24 -1.26
N GLY A 95 20.33 -13.03 -0.84
CA GLY A 95 20.96 -12.35 0.27
C GLY A 95 22.44 -12.07 0.04
N GLY A 96 23.19 -11.85 1.13
CA GLY A 96 24.64 -11.64 1.10
C GLY A 96 25.08 -10.69 -0.02
N HIS A 97 26.10 -11.08 -0.79
CA HIS A 97 26.61 -10.28 -1.91
C HIS A 97 25.89 -10.54 -3.25
N SER A 98 24.82 -11.34 -3.26
CA SER A 98 23.93 -11.40 -4.42
C SER A 98 22.97 -10.20 -4.46
N PHE A 99 22.70 -9.59 -3.30
CA PHE A 99 21.75 -8.51 -3.08
C PHE A 99 20.29 -8.85 -3.45
N SER A 100 20.03 -10.09 -3.88
CA SER A 100 18.72 -10.55 -4.29
C SER A 100 17.89 -10.90 -3.08
N VAL A 101 16.63 -10.45 -3.07
CA VAL A 101 15.63 -10.87 -2.08
C VAL A 101 14.77 -12.03 -2.59
N GLN A 102 15.09 -12.58 -3.76
CA GLN A 102 14.41 -13.71 -4.37
C GLN A 102 15.43 -14.78 -4.78
N TYR A 103 15.08 -16.04 -4.55
CA TYR A 103 15.85 -17.19 -5.01
C TYR A 103 15.74 -17.33 -6.54
N PRO A 104 16.72 -17.98 -7.21
CA PRO A 104 16.66 -18.22 -8.65
C PRO A 104 15.45 -19.03 -9.14
N ASP A 105 14.81 -19.79 -8.26
CA ASP A 105 13.58 -20.53 -8.55
C ASP A 105 12.29 -19.69 -8.39
N GLY A 106 12.44 -18.39 -8.08
CA GLY A 106 11.35 -17.44 -7.93
C GLY A 106 10.75 -17.36 -6.52
N LYS A 107 11.25 -18.12 -5.54
CA LYS A 107 10.77 -18.00 -4.15
C LYS A 107 11.31 -16.74 -3.50
N ASP A 108 10.51 -16.11 -2.64
CA ASP A 108 10.93 -14.91 -1.91
C ASP A 108 11.70 -15.26 -0.62
N ASN A 109 12.71 -14.46 -0.31
CA ASN A 109 13.45 -14.55 0.95
C ASN A 109 12.72 -13.84 2.10
N ILE A 110 11.58 -14.39 2.50
CA ILE A 110 10.70 -13.81 3.54
C ILE A 110 11.29 -13.88 4.95
N ALA A 111 12.33 -14.70 5.15
CA ALA A 111 12.99 -14.88 6.45
C ALA A 111 13.52 -13.56 7.05
N VAL A 112 13.83 -12.56 6.22
CA VAL A 112 14.21 -11.23 6.72
C VAL A 112 13.03 -10.46 7.30
N CYS A 113 11.85 -10.62 6.70
CA CYS A 113 10.64 -9.92 7.10
C CYS A 113 10.06 -10.49 8.40
N THR A 114 10.20 -11.80 8.64
CA THR A 114 9.62 -12.47 9.81
C THR A 114 10.13 -11.92 11.14
N GLN A 115 11.34 -11.34 11.17
CA GLN A 115 11.91 -10.72 12.38
C GLN A 115 11.07 -9.56 12.92
N CYS A 116 10.38 -8.83 12.04
CA CYS A 116 9.56 -7.67 12.39
C CYS A 116 8.07 -7.90 12.14
N HIS A 117 7.71 -8.75 11.18
CA HIS A 117 6.33 -9.00 10.74
C HIS A 117 5.73 -10.30 11.26
N GLY A 118 6.48 -11.10 12.03
CA GLY A 118 5.97 -12.28 12.73
C GLY A 118 5.43 -13.40 11.83
N GLY A 119 5.79 -13.40 10.53
CA GLY A 119 5.33 -14.42 9.58
C GLY A 119 3.88 -14.22 9.11
N THR A 120 3.38 -12.98 9.10
CA THR A 120 2.02 -12.65 8.64
C THR A 120 1.77 -12.88 7.14
N PHE A 121 2.82 -13.15 6.36
CA PHE A 121 2.75 -13.43 4.92
C PHE A 121 3.86 -14.41 4.49
N ALA A 122 3.62 -15.16 3.42
CA ALA A 122 4.52 -16.21 2.93
C ALA A 122 5.30 -15.83 1.66
N SER A 123 4.92 -14.74 1.00
CA SER A 123 5.58 -14.15 -0.18
C SER A 123 5.41 -12.62 -0.17
N PHE A 124 6.21 -11.89 -0.95
CA PHE A 124 6.01 -10.45 -1.16
C PHE A 124 4.66 -10.14 -1.79
N SER A 125 4.13 -11.06 -2.62
CA SER A 125 2.78 -10.92 -3.19
C SER A 125 1.66 -11.04 -2.17
N ASP A 126 1.93 -11.57 -0.98
CA ASP A 126 0.95 -11.72 0.09
C ASP A 126 0.94 -10.50 1.03
N ALA A 127 1.96 -9.65 0.95
CA ALA A 127 2.10 -8.49 1.82
C ALA A 127 1.06 -7.43 1.45
N LYS A 128 0.01 -7.28 2.28
CA LYS A 128 -1.07 -6.31 2.05
C LYS A 128 -0.83 -5.02 2.81
N LEU A 129 -1.21 -3.90 2.20
CA LEU A 129 -1.27 -2.60 2.88
C LEU A 129 -2.71 -2.18 3.10
N PHE A 130 -3.06 -2.02 4.37
CA PHE A 130 -4.30 -1.38 4.76
C PHE A 130 -4.01 0.01 5.33
N ILE A 131 -4.69 1.04 4.81
CA ILE A 131 -4.72 2.37 5.41
C ILE A 131 -6.19 2.65 5.72
N ASN A 132 -6.51 2.89 7.00
CA ASN A 132 -7.88 3.11 7.46
C ASN A 132 -8.84 1.97 7.08
N GLY A 133 -8.38 0.72 7.12
CA GLY A 133 -9.18 -0.46 6.78
C GLY A 133 -9.43 -0.66 5.27
N TYR A 134 -8.98 0.25 4.42
CA TYR A 134 -9.06 0.15 2.97
C TYR A 134 -7.77 -0.47 2.39
N GLY A 135 -7.90 -1.32 1.37
CA GLY A 135 -6.77 -2.07 0.79
C GLY A 135 -6.80 -2.30 -0.73
N ASP A 136 -7.87 -1.91 -1.42
CA ASP A 136 -8.05 -2.01 -2.89
C ASP A 136 -7.67 -0.67 -3.54
N TRP A 137 -6.38 -0.44 -3.74
CA TRP A 137 -5.83 0.84 -4.12
C TRP A 137 -5.97 1.17 -5.61
N ASP A 138 -6.07 0.17 -6.47
CA ASP A 138 -6.35 0.38 -7.90
C ASP A 138 -7.86 0.41 -8.23
N GLY A 139 -8.73 0.04 -7.30
CA GLY A 139 -10.18 0.19 -7.44
C GLY A 139 -10.82 -0.85 -8.33
N ASP A 140 -10.19 -2.02 -8.51
CA ASP A 140 -10.73 -3.15 -9.26
C ASP A 140 -11.75 -4.00 -8.46
N LYS A 141 -11.97 -3.64 -7.18
CA LYS A 141 -12.85 -4.30 -6.19
C LYS A 141 -12.27 -5.59 -5.62
N VAL A 142 -10.99 -5.85 -5.80
CA VAL A 142 -10.25 -6.97 -5.25
C VAL A 142 -9.17 -6.42 -4.32
N VAL A 143 -9.04 -6.98 -3.12
CA VAL A 143 -7.95 -6.61 -2.21
C VAL A 143 -6.80 -7.59 -2.39
N GLU A 144 -5.78 -7.15 -3.10
CA GLU A 144 -4.61 -7.95 -3.49
C GLU A 144 -3.41 -7.69 -2.57
N GLY A 145 -2.25 -8.22 -2.95
CA GLY A 145 -0.97 -7.82 -2.34
C GLY A 145 -0.55 -6.43 -2.80
N LEU A 146 0.17 -5.71 -1.95
CA LEU A 146 0.64 -4.35 -2.19
C LEU A 146 1.31 -4.19 -3.57
N GLN A 147 2.10 -5.17 -4.00
CA GLN A 147 2.77 -5.09 -5.29
C GLN A 147 1.76 -5.04 -6.45
N ALA A 148 0.73 -5.90 -6.43
CA ALA A 148 -0.31 -5.92 -7.46
C ALA A 148 -1.08 -4.60 -7.49
N GLU A 149 -1.52 -4.14 -6.31
CA GLU A 149 -2.17 -2.85 -6.10
C GLU A 149 -1.36 -1.68 -6.70
N VAL A 150 -0.08 -1.57 -6.35
CA VAL A 150 0.81 -0.51 -6.86
C VAL A 150 1.00 -0.61 -8.37
N TRP A 151 1.15 -1.83 -8.90
CA TRP A 151 1.29 -2.06 -10.33
C TRP A 151 0.01 -1.71 -11.11
N GLY A 152 -1.17 -1.97 -10.54
CA GLY A 152 -2.46 -1.58 -11.09
C GLY A 152 -2.65 -0.07 -11.10
N MET A 153 -2.36 0.61 -9.98
CA MET A 153 -2.40 2.07 -9.89
C MET A 153 -1.50 2.76 -10.93
N ILE A 154 -0.26 2.28 -11.09
CA ILE A 154 0.67 2.78 -12.12
C ILE A 154 0.05 2.60 -13.51
N ARG A 155 -0.52 1.42 -13.80
CA ARG A 155 -1.14 1.13 -15.08
C ARG A 155 -2.30 2.08 -15.38
N MET A 156 -3.18 2.32 -14.42
CA MET A 156 -4.30 3.24 -14.57
C MET A 156 -3.86 4.67 -14.88
N ILE A 157 -2.85 5.17 -14.17
CA ILE A 157 -2.28 6.50 -14.43
C ILE A 157 -1.71 6.55 -15.86
N MET A 158 -0.94 5.54 -16.25
CA MET A 158 -0.31 5.48 -17.57
C MET A 158 -1.32 5.33 -18.70
N ASP A 159 -2.40 4.57 -18.50
CA ASP A 159 -3.49 4.45 -19.47
C ASP A 159 -4.28 5.75 -19.64
N GLU A 160 -4.50 6.49 -18.54
CA GLU A 160 -5.16 7.79 -18.63
C GLU A 160 -4.31 8.81 -19.40
N LEU A 161 -3.01 8.85 -19.13
CA LEU A 161 -2.07 9.70 -19.86
C LEU A 161 -1.92 9.28 -21.34
N ALA A 162 -2.08 7.99 -21.66
CA ALA A 162 -2.05 7.52 -23.04
C ALA A 162 -3.25 7.97 -23.88
N LYS A 163 -4.36 8.40 -23.26
CA LYS A 163 -5.54 8.94 -23.96
C LYS A 163 -5.33 10.37 -24.46
N ILE A 164 -4.27 11.06 -24.03
CA ILE A 164 -4.00 12.43 -24.47
C ILE A 164 -3.75 12.45 -26.00
N PRO A 165 -4.45 13.32 -26.76
CA PRO A 165 -4.30 13.36 -28.22
C PRO A 165 -2.85 13.59 -28.66
N GLY A 166 -2.36 12.74 -29.57
CA GLY A 166 -1.02 12.86 -30.17
C GLY A 166 0.12 12.33 -29.30
N VAL A 167 -0.17 11.57 -28.24
CA VAL A 167 0.85 10.85 -27.45
C VAL A 167 1.45 9.71 -28.25
N THR A 168 2.76 9.55 -28.12
CA THR A 168 3.50 8.38 -28.62
C THR A 168 3.76 7.41 -27.48
N MET A 169 3.83 6.12 -27.80
CA MET A 169 4.10 5.05 -26.83
C MET A 169 5.56 4.61 -26.93
N SER A 170 6.22 4.38 -25.79
CA SER A 170 7.61 3.95 -25.77
C SER A 170 7.75 2.49 -26.21
N PRO A 171 8.67 2.15 -27.14
CA PRO A 171 8.90 0.76 -27.54
C PRO A 171 9.69 -0.05 -26.48
N GLU A 172 10.42 0.63 -25.61
CA GLU A 172 11.37 0.02 -24.66
C GLU A 172 10.91 0.13 -23.22
N TYR A 173 9.95 1.02 -22.95
CA TYR A 173 9.60 1.40 -21.59
C TYR A 173 8.11 1.21 -21.32
N GLY A 174 7.83 0.40 -20.31
CA GLY A 174 6.49 -0.07 -20.03
C GLY A 174 6.47 -1.11 -18.92
N GLN A 175 5.32 -1.74 -18.75
CA GLN A 175 5.05 -2.77 -17.77
C GLN A 175 4.68 -4.07 -18.49
N ARG A 176 4.86 -5.22 -17.82
CA ARG A 176 4.30 -6.49 -18.31
C ARG A 176 3.05 -6.84 -17.53
N ASP A 177 2.03 -7.33 -18.21
CA ASP A 177 0.87 -7.92 -17.54
C ASP A 177 1.19 -9.32 -16.99
N ALA A 178 0.21 -9.94 -16.33
CA ALA A 178 0.35 -11.28 -15.76
C ALA A 178 0.67 -12.37 -16.80
N ASN A 179 0.36 -12.15 -18.08
CA ASN A 179 0.66 -13.06 -19.19
C ASN A 179 2.01 -12.75 -19.85
N GLY A 180 2.76 -11.78 -19.33
CA GLY A 180 4.03 -11.34 -19.87
C GLY A 180 3.92 -10.42 -21.09
N LYS A 181 2.72 -10.00 -21.49
CA LYS A 181 2.53 -9.06 -22.60
C LYS A 181 3.09 -7.70 -22.21
N PHE A 182 3.89 -7.11 -23.10
CA PHE A 182 4.43 -5.77 -22.90
C PHE A 182 3.36 -4.70 -23.14
N LEU A 183 3.17 -3.84 -22.15
CA LEU A 183 2.26 -2.70 -22.15
C LEU A 183 3.09 -1.42 -22.09
N PRO A 184 3.28 -0.71 -23.22
CA PRO A 184 4.15 0.45 -23.26
C PRO A 184 3.59 1.61 -22.42
N PHE A 185 4.48 2.50 -22.00
CA PHE A 185 4.11 3.76 -21.34
C PHE A 185 4.08 4.93 -22.34
N PRO A 186 3.20 5.92 -22.11
CA PRO A 186 3.16 7.14 -22.91
C PRO A 186 4.45 7.96 -22.71
N VAL A 187 4.94 8.59 -23.78
CA VAL A 187 6.14 9.44 -23.74
C VAL A 187 5.74 10.87 -23.43
N PRO A 188 6.22 11.47 -22.31
CA PRO A 188 5.95 12.85 -21.98
C PRO A 188 6.47 13.83 -23.04
N THR A 189 5.73 14.91 -23.27
CA THR A 189 6.14 15.98 -24.20
C THR A 189 5.93 17.35 -23.59
N SER A 190 6.51 18.39 -24.18
CA SER A 190 6.29 19.78 -23.75
C SER A 190 4.84 20.27 -23.90
N LYS A 191 3.96 19.50 -24.58
CA LYS A 191 2.53 19.81 -24.70
C LYS A 191 1.72 19.36 -23.48
N TRP A 192 2.27 18.47 -22.65
CA TRP A 192 1.58 17.99 -21.47
C TRP A 192 1.47 19.09 -20.42
N THR A 193 0.36 19.12 -19.72
CA THR A 193 0.17 20.06 -18.60
C THR A 193 1.09 19.69 -17.45
N LYS A 194 1.34 20.65 -16.55
CA LYS A 194 2.10 20.39 -15.32
C LYS A 194 1.49 19.25 -14.51
N ASP A 195 0.17 19.16 -14.46
CA ASP A 195 -0.55 18.11 -13.75
C ASP A 195 -0.30 16.72 -14.36
N GLN A 196 -0.34 16.61 -15.70
CA GLN A 196 -0.04 15.37 -16.42
C GLN A 196 1.41 14.93 -16.20
N LEU A 197 2.36 15.87 -16.27
CA LEU A 197 3.77 15.60 -16.00
C LEU A 197 4.00 15.19 -14.53
N SER A 198 3.28 15.80 -13.60
CA SER A 198 3.39 15.49 -12.17
C SER A 198 2.82 14.11 -11.85
N ALA A 199 1.67 13.76 -12.40
CA ALA A 199 1.08 12.43 -12.25
C ALA A 199 1.98 11.34 -12.86
N TYR A 200 2.51 11.59 -14.06
CA TYR A 200 3.51 10.72 -14.69
C TYR A 200 4.75 10.57 -13.82
N TRP A 201 5.26 11.66 -13.23
CA TRP A 201 6.43 11.64 -12.37
C TRP A 201 6.27 10.69 -11.18
N ASN A 202 5.15 10.78 -10.46
CA ASN A 202 4.88 9.88 -9.34
C ASN A 202 4.78 8.41 -9.81
N ALA A 203 4.04 8.15 -10.89
CA ALA A 203 3.89 6.80 -11.44
C ALA A 203 5.22 6.21 -11.91
N ILE A 204 6.05 7.00 -12.58
CA ILE A 204 7.33 6.51 -13.10
C ILE A 204 8.41 6.37 -12.03
N THR A 205 8.34 7.16 -10.97
CA THR A 205 9.20 7.00 -9.80
C THR A 205 8.86 5.71 -9.07
N ALA A 206 7.58 5.46 -8.80
CA ALA A 206 7.12 4.19 -8.23
C ALA A 206 7.47 2.99 -9.13
N HIS A 207 7.34 3.13 -10.45
CA HIS A 207 7.68 2.06 -11.38
C HIS A 207 9.19 1.75 -11.44
N ASN A 208 10.04 2.76 -11.33
CA ASN A 208 11.49 2.60 -11.36
C ASN A 208 12.10 2.07 -10.07
N ASP A 209 11.36 2.18 -8.98
CA ASP A 209 11.74 1.60 -7.69
C ASP A 209 11.81 0.07 -7.75
N LYS A 210 10.96 -0.57 -8.58
CA LYS A 210 10.87 -2.02 -8.81
C LYS A 210 10.46 -2.86 -7.61
N SER A 211 10.27 -2.28 -6.43
CA SER A 211 9.82 -3.03 -5.26
C SER A 211 8.32 -3.30 -5.23
N GLY A 212 7.52 -2.65 -6.10
CA GLY A 212 6.06 -2.68 -6.02
C GLY A 212 5.55 -2.04 -4.72
N GLY A 213 6.23 -1.00 -4.23
CA GLY A 213 5.86 -0.28 -3.02
C GLY A 213 6.48 -0.81 -1.72
N ILE A 214 7.12 -1.98 -1.71
CA ILE A 214 7.69 -2.61 -0.50
C ILE A 214 8.71 -1.70 0.22
N HIS A 215 9.51 -0.91 -0.51
CA HIS A 215 10.49 -0.01 0.11
C HIS A 215 9.83 1.08 0.98
N ASN A 216 8.65 1.58 0.58
CA ASN A 216 7.90 2.53 1.38
C ASN A 216 6.39 2.52 1.03
N PRO A 217 5.62 1.55 1.56
CA PRO A 217 4.25 1.27 1.11
C PRO A 217 3.31 2.48 1.12
N LYS A 218 3.21 3.18 2.26
CA LYS A 218 2.35 4.35 2.41
C LYS A 218 2.77 5.51 1.51
N TYR A 219 4.07 5.69 1.27
CA TYR A 219 4.59 6.78 0.44
C TYR A 219 4.21 6.59 -1.01
N VAL A 220 4.46 5.38 -1.52
CA VAL A 220 4.13 5.03 -2.90
C VAL A 220 2.63 5.10 -3.12
N VAL A 221 1.83 4.46 -2.24
CA VAL A 221 0.37 4.46 -2.39
C VAL A 221 -0.19 5.88 -2.32
N THR A 222 0.14 6.68 -1.30
CA THR A 222 -0.41 8.05 -1.20
C THR A 222 0.03 8.96 -2.35
N GLY A 223 1.26 8.81 -2.86
CA GLY A 223 1.72 9.55 -4.03
C GLY A 223 1.01 9.14 -5.32
N LEU A 224 0.70 7.85 -5.50
CA LEU A 224 -0.08 7.37 -6.64
C LEU A 224 -1.56 7.76 -6.52
N LEU A 225 -2.16 7.67 -5.33
CA LEU A 225 -3.53 8.16 -5.09
C LEU A 225 -3.66 9.66 -5.42
N GLY A 226 -2.66 10.45 -5.04
CA GLY A 226 -2.59 11.87 -5.41
C GLY A 226 -2.56 12.09 -6.91
N ALA A 227 -1.76 11.30 -7.63
CA ALA A 227 -1.69 11.34 -9.10
C ALA A 227 -3.02 10.92 -9.75
N MET A 228 -3.65 9.85 -9.27
CA MET A 228 -4.95 9.38 -9.76
C MET A 228 -6.04 10.43 -9.54
N LYS A 229 -6.09 11.03 -8.34
CA LYS A 229 -7.04 12.12 -8.02
C LYS A 229 -6.81 13.36 -8.88
N LEU A 230 -5.55 13.71 -9.13
CA LEU A 230 -5.20 14.82 -10.02
C LEU A 230 -5.69 14.59 -11.45
N LEU A 231 -5.61 13.35 -11.94
CA LEU A 231 -6.12 12.93 -13.24
C LEU A 231 -7.63 12.62 -13.24
N LYS A 232 -8.33 12.84 -12.13
CA LYS A 232 -9.77 12.55 -11.95
C LYS A 232 -10.13 11.09 -12.25
N LEU A 233 -9.22 10.16 -11.97
CA LEU A 233 -9.52 8.74 -12.00
C LEU A 233 -10.47 8.41 -10.85
N SER A 234 -11.61 7.80 -11.19
CA SER A 234 -12.59 7.33 -10.21
C SER A 234 -11.95 6.22 -9.39
N THR A 235 -11.51 6.58 -8.20
CA THR A 235 -11.06 5.65 -7.18
C THR A 235 -12.04 5.83 -6.04
N ASP A 236 -12.55 4.74 -5.47
CA ASP A 236 -13.48 4.77 -4.32
C ASP A 236 -12.71 5.13 -3.03
N ILE A 237 -11.82 6.13 -3.12
CA ILE A 237 -11.02 6.65 -2.02
C ILE A 237 -11.97 7.44 -1.14
N ARG A 238 -12.38 6.82 -0.04
CA ARG A 238 -12.92 7.55 1.10
C ARG A 238 -11.82 8.47 1.63
N GLN A 239 -11.88 9.73 1.20
CA GLN A 239 -11.04 10.82 1.70
C GLN A 239 -11.16 10.92 3.23
N ASP A 240 -10.01 11.12 3.87
CA ASP A 240 -9.90 11.85 5.13
C ASP A 240 -10.64 11.27 6.34
N GLU A 241 -10.39 10.00 6.68
CA GLU A 241 -10.56 9.59 8.08
C GLU A 241 -9.22 9.74 8.81
N GLU A 242 -9.11 10.81 9.60
CA GLU A 242 -8.06 10.95 10.60
C GLU A 242 -7.90 9.64 11.36
N MET A 243 -6.66 9.21 11.56
CA MET A 243 -6.36 8.04 12.38
C MET A 243 -7.10 8.18 13.70
N PRO A 244 -7.95 7.22 14.08
CA PRO A 244 -8.68 7.32 15.32
C PRO A 244 -7.67 7.42 16.45
N THR A 245 -7.78 8.47 17.25
CA THR A 245 -6.96 8.66 18.45
C THR A 245 -7.55 7.95 19.66
N THR A 246 -8.80 7.48 19.54
CA THR A 246 -9.56 6.81 20.59
C THR A 246 -10.32 5.62 20.04
N TYR A 247 -10.58 4.64 20.91
CA TYR A 247 -11.50 3.56 20.59
C TYR A 247 -12.93 4.08 20.50
N ALA A 248 -13.69 3.66 19.49
CA ALA A 248 -15.08 4.04 19.33
C ALA A 248 -15.93 2.90 18.78
N LEU A 249 -17.17 2.76 19.30
CA LEU A 249 -18.25 2.01 18.68
C LEU A 249 -19.37 3.00 18.37
N TYR A 250 -19.73 3.12 17.09
CA TYR A 250 -20.76 4.03 16.62
C TYR A 250 -22.13 3.35 16.61
N GLN A 251 -23.19 4.15 16.59
CA GLN A 251 -24.53 3.65 16.40
C GLN A 251 -24.65 3.05 15.00
N ASN A 252 -25.26 1.88 14.88
CA ASN A 252 -25.49 1.23 13.60
C ASN A 252 -26.42 2.10 12.73
N TYR A 253 -26.23 2.04 11.41
CA TYR A 253 -27.08 2.76 10.46
C TYR A 253 -27.42 1.89 9.24
N PRO A 254 -28.70 1.84 8.81
CA PRO A 254 -29.87 2.46 9.45
C PRO A 254 -30.21 1.86 10.82
N ASN A 255 -30.92 2.59 11.67
CA ASN A 255 -31.51 2.07 12.91
C ASN A 255 -32.80 2.84 13.24
N PRO A 256 -33.99 2.20 13.24
CA PRO A 256 -34.22 0.78 12.99
C PRO A 256 -33.81 0.33 11.57
N PHE A 257 -33.52 -0.96 11.41
CA PHE A 257 -33.02 -1.54 10.14
C PHE A 257 -33.93 -2.64 9.59
N ASN A 258 -33.88 -2.88 8.28
CA ASN A 258 -34.62 -3.95 7.58
C ASN A 258 -33.96 -4.35 6.24
N PRO A 259 -33.52 -5.60 6.04
CA PRO A 259 -33.01 -6.51 7.07
C PRO A 259 -31.53 -6.25 7.39
N THR A 260 -30.86 -5.33 6.68
CA THR A 260 -29.42 -5.07 6.82
C THR A 260 -29.12 -3.73 7.49
N THR A 261 -28.03 -3.68 8.25
CA THR A 261 -27.46 -2.46 8.83
C THR A 261 -25.94 -2.52 8.79
N ASN A 262 -25.30 -1.35 8.82
CA ASN A 262 -23.86 -1.24 8.98
C ASN A 262 -23.50 -0.90 10.43
N ILE A 263 -22.49 -1.58 10.98
CA ILE A 263 -21.91 -1.32 12.29
C ILE A 263 -20.51 -0.78 12.09
N LYS A 264 -20.31 0.48 12.49
CA LYS A 264 -19.03 1.17 12.40
C LYS A 264 -18.32 1.18 13.75
N PHE A 265 -17.00 1.01 13.76
CA PHE A 265 -16.15 1.20 14.93
C PHE A 265 -14.76 1.71 14.53
N ALA A 266 -13.98 2.17 15.50
CA ALA A 266 -12.62 2.66 15.31
C ALA A 266 -11.69 2.14 16.40
N ILE A 267 -10.46 1.77 16.00
CA ILE A 267 -9.41 1.30 16.91
C ILE A 267 -8.12 2.12 16.69
N PRO A 268 -7.55 2.77 17.72
CA PRO A 268 -6.35 3.59 17.60
C PRO A 268 -5.05 2.77 17.53
N LYS A 269 -5.12 1.47 17.88
CA LYS A 269 -3.98 0.55 17.93
C LYS A 269 -4.37 -0.79 17.34
N SER A 270 -3.43 -1.43 16.64
CA SER A 270 -3.61 -2.77 16.12
C SER A 270 -3.74 -3.78 17.27
N GLY A 271 -4.61 -4.78 17.11
CA GLY A 271 -4.86 -5.79 18.14
C GLY A 271 -5.99 -6.74 17.77
N ASN A 272 -6.24 -7.73 18.63
CA ASN A 272 -7.38 -8.64 18.47
C ASN A 272 -8.68 -7.89 18.73
N VAL A 273 -9.60 -7.94 17.76
CA VAL A 273 -10.92 -7.32 17.83
C VAL A 273 -11.99 -8.39 17.67
N LYS A 274 -12.96 -8.36 18.60
CA LYS A 274 -14.14 -9.22 18.57
C LYS A 274 -15.41 -8.36 18.57
N LEU A 275 -16.23 -8.48 17.53
CA LEU A 275 -17.53 -7.82 17.39
C LEU A 275 -18.61 -8.89 17.30
N VAL A 276 -19.52 -8.90 18.27
CA VAL A 276 -20.56 -9.92 18.39
C VAL A 276 -21.93 -9.27 18.56
N VAL A 277 -22.93 -9.86 17.93
CA VAL A 277 -24.34 -9.52 18.07
C VAL A 277 -25.02 -10.54 18.99
N TYR A 278 -25.82 -10.03 19.92
CA TYR A 278 -26.61 -10.76 20.89
C TYR A 278 -28.09 -10.43 20.76
N ASP A 279 -28.95 -11.39 21.10
CA ASP A 279 -30.35 -11.11 21.38
C ASP A 279 -30.53 -10.49 22.79
N ILE A 280 -31.78 -10.14 23.13
CA ILE A 280 -32.10 -9.51 24.42
C ILE A 280 -31.90 -10.45 25.63
N LEU A 281 -31.83 -11.77 25.40
CA LEU A 281 -31.55 -12.77 26.42
C LEU A 281 -30.04 -12.99 26.62
N GLY A 282 -29.20 -12.28 25.85
CA GLY A 282 -27.75 -12.40 25.90
C GLY A 282 -27.20 -13.59 25.12
N LYS A 283 -28.03 -14.25 24.29
CA LYS A 283 -27.55 -15.31 23.40
C LYS A 283 -26.83 -14.69 22.21
N GLU A 284 -25.63 -15.17 21.93
CA GLU A 284 -24.90 -14.80 20.71
C GLU A 284 -25.67 -15.29 19.47
N VAL A 285 -25.97 -14.37 18.56
CA VAL A 285 -26.69 -14.65 17.30
C VAL A 285 -25.78 -14.52 16.08
N ALA A 286 -24.70 -13.73 16.17
CA ALA A 286 -23.69 -13.63 15.11
C ALA A 286 -22.36 -13.09 15.67
N THR A 287 -21.24 -13.62 15.18
CA THR A 287 -19.91 -12.99 15.32
C THR A 287 -19.55 -12.34 13.98
N LEU A 288 -19.37 -11.03 13.95
CA LEU A 288 -19.07 -10.25 12.73
C LEU A 288 -17.57 -10.16 12.47
N VAL A 289 -16.77 -10.07 13.54
CA VAL A 289 -15.31 -10.19 13.47
C VAL A 289 -14.77 -10.80 14.75
N ASN A 290 -13.72 -11.61 14.62
CA ASN A 290 -12.94 -12.16 15.73
C ASN A 290 -11.49 -12.40 15.26
N ASN A 291 -10.81 -11.32 14.88
CA ASN A 291 -9.51 -11.36 14.20
C ASN A 291 -8.58 -10.26 14.72
N TYR A 292 -7.28 -10.40 14.41
CA TYR A 292 -6.33 -9.30 14.56
C TYR A 292 -6.59 -8.23 13.49
N LEU A 293 -6.87 -6.99 13.90
CA LEU A 293 -7.09 -5.85 13.03
C LEU A 293 -6.00 -4.79 13.24
N ASN A 294 -5.71 -4.01 12.20
CA ASN A 294 -4.79 -2.88 12.28
C ASN A 294 -5.49 -1.63 12.83
N ALA A 295 -4.73 -0.65 13.32
CA ALA A 295 -5.30 0.64 13.69
C ALA A 295 -6.06 1.28 12.50
N GLY A 296 -7.29 1.72 12.72
CA GLY A 296 -8.16 2.23 11.66
C GLY A 296 -9.64 2.24 12.03
N GLN A 297 -10.48 2.67 11.09
CA GLN A 297 -11.93 2.59 11.19
C GLN A 297 -12.44 1.42 10.35
N TYR A 298 -13.49 0.77 10.82
CA TYR A 298 -14.04 -0.44 10.22
C TYR A 298 -15.55 -0.36 10.15
N THR A 299 -16.12 -0.92 9.10
CA THR A 299 -17.57 -1.05 8.92
C THR A 299 -17.89 -2.50 8.57
N PHE A 300 -18.77 -3.13 9.34
CA PHE A 300 -19.26 -4.48 9.09
C PHE A 300 -20.76 -4.43 8.84
N GLU A 301 -21.20 -5.07 7.75
CA GLU A 301 -22.62 -5.29 7.50
C GLU A 301 -23.15 -6.41 8.39
N PHE A 302 -24.35 -6.21 8.93
CA PHE A 302 -25.10 -7.23 9.64
C PHE A 302 -26.44 -7.45 8.95
N ASP A 303 -26.71 -8.71 8.58
CA ASP A 303 -27.97 -9.15 8.00
C ASP A 303 -28.84 -9.89 9.04
N GLY A 304 -29.96 -9.28 9.39
CA GLY A 304 -30.96 -9.81 10.31
C GLY A 304 -32.09 -10.60 9.65
N LYS A 305 -32.00 -10.97 8.36
CA LYS A 305 -33.10 -11.61 7.60
C LYS A 305 -33.69 -12.85 8.30
N ASN A 306 -32.85 -13.66 8.93
CA ASN A 306 -33.26 -14.88 9.63
C ASN A 306 -33.63 -14.68 11.11
N LEU A 307 -33.66 -13.43 11.58
CA LEU A 307 -33.96 -13.08 12.96
C LEU A 307 -35.38 -12.50 13.09
N ALA A 308 -35.98 -12.60 14.28
CA ALA A 308 -37.29 -12.00 14.53
C ALA A 308 -37.16 -10.47 14.71
N SER A 309 -38.19 -9.70 14.36
CA SER A 309 -38.22 -8.27 14.67
C SER A 309 -38.08 -8.06 16.18
N GLY A 310 -37.27 -7.09 16.60
CA GLY A 310 -36.95 -6.90 18.01
C GLY A 310 -35.67 -6.13 18.25
N ILE A 311 -35.27 -6.08 19.52
CA ILE A 311 -34.07 -5.40 19.97
C ILE A 311 -32.91 -6.41 20.01
N TYR A 312 -31.79 -6.00 19.44
CA TYR A 312 -30.52 -6.72 19.49
C TYR A 312 -29.44 -5.82 20.08
N LEU A 313 -28.44 -6.43 20.68
CA LEU A 313 -27.26 -5.75 21.21
C LEU A 313 -26.05 -6.14 20.39
N TYR A 314 -25.11 -5.23 20.20
CA TYR A 314 -23.81 -5.57 19.63
C TYR A 314 -22.71 -5.02 20.51
N ARG A 315 -21.67 -5.83 20.69
CA ARG A 315 -20.57 -5.61 21.61
C ARG A 315 -19.25 -5.74 20.88
N ILE A 316 -18.39 -4.75 21.05
CA ILE A 316 -16.99 -4.82 20.62
C ILE A 316 -16.09 -5.04 21.83
N GLU A 317 -15.09 -5.90 21.66
CA GLU A 317 -13.94 -6.07 22.54
C GLU A 317 -12.66 -5.83 21.72
N ALA A 318 -11.81 -4.91 22.17
CA ALA A 318 -10.51 -4.63 21.57
C ALA A 318 -9.53 -4.18 22.65
N ASP A 319 -8.48 -4.97 22.93
CA ASP A 319 -7.55 -4.70 24.03
C ASP A 319 -8.31 -4.46 25.36
N ASN A 320 -8.19 -3.28 25.97
CA ASN A 320 -8.92 -2.90 27.20
C ASN A 320 -10.25 -2.17 26.94
N PHE A 321 -10.70 -2.08 25.68
CA PHE A 321 -11.93 -1.40 25.30
C PHE A 321 -13.08 -2.39 25.12
N VAL A 322 -14.16 -2.19 25.87
CA VAL A 322 -15.42 -2.90 25.70
C VAL A 322 -16.55 -1.88 25.59
N LYS A 323 -17.34 -1.95 24.52
CA LYS A 323 -18.52 -1.10 24.34
C LYS A 323 -19.69 -1.89 23.76
N VAL A 324 -20.89 -1.57 24.22
CA VAL A 324 -22.15 -2.20 23.80
C VAL A 324 -23.09 -1.11 23.31
N ASN A 325 -23.72 -1.34 22.17
CA ASN A 325 -24.80 -0.51 21.63
C ASN A 325 -26.01 -1.39 21.29
N LYS A 326 -27.18 -0.76 21.13
CA LYS A 326 -28.44 -1.43 20.80
C LYS A 326 -28.91 -1.10 19.39
N MET A 327 -29.55 -2.05 18.73
CA MET A 327 -30.17 -1.90 17.41
C MET A 327 -31.56 -2.52 17.37
N ILE A 328 -32.41 -2.00 16.49
CA ILE A 328 -33.81 -2.44 16.35
C ILE A 328 -34.02 -2.99 14.94
N LEU A 329 -34.33 -4.27 14.82
CA LEU A 329 -34.75 -4.91 13.58
C LEU A 329 -36.26 -4.75 13.41
N MET A 330 -36.69 -4.12 12.31
CA MET A 330 -38.09 -4.06 11.89
C MET A 330 -38.24 -4.87 10.61
N LYS A 331 -39.27 -5.73 10.53
CA LYS A 331 -39.61 -6.45 9.29
C LYS A 331 -40.84 -5.81 8.67
#